data_AF-A0A3E0DSD6-F1
#
_entry.id   AF-A0A3E0DSD6-F1
#
_cell.length_a   1.000
_cell.length_b   1.000
_cell.length_c   1.000
_cell.angle_alpha   90.00
_cell.angle_beta   90.00
_cell.angle_gamma   90.00
#
_symmetry.space_group_name_H-M   'P 1'
#
loop_
_entity.id
_entity.type
_entity.pdbx_description
1 polymer ?
#
loop_
_entity_poly.entity_id
_entity_poly.type
_entity_poly.pdbx_seq_one_letter_code
_entity_poly.pdbx_strand_id
1 'polypeptide(L)'
;MSRRIKDFCRICGKYSEMTFEHVPPKVTFNKNTKYKEVAFLTFFESKNPFEHNQKGKVEQGGVGYYSLCSPCNSNLGSKYVSSFNRYSNSFINSAEKKDLNYFEIEMHDFEVLKVLKQTISMFLAMNSVLFSKRNKELADFVSNLYSQNLPEKYRIFIYLNSEGQLRNLPLMTSVNFSFGLSVYASELSFPPLGHVLTIGFDGDLPYHHEITHFKNYSIDEKTSVVFKMFRLPTHLPILLDYREKSTIQNRINNSGH
;
A
#
# COMPACT_ATOMS: atom_id res chain seq x y z
N MET A 1 9.36 1.39 29.53
CA MET A 1 9.39 2.80 29.07
C MET A 1 9.42 2.81 27.55
N SER A 2 8.42 3.41 26.90
CA SER A 2 8.43 3.60 25.43
C SER A 2 9.64 4.46 25.05
N ARG A 3 10.50 3.95 24.16
CA ARG A 3 11.65 4.70 23.65
C ARG A 3 11.12 5.92 22.89
N ARG A 4 11.39 7.12 23.40
CA ARG A 4 11.04 8.37 22.70
C ARG A 4 11.93 8.49 21.47
N ILE A 5 11.35 8.32 20.29
CA ILE A 5 12.07 8.42 19.01
C ILE A 5 11.90 9.85 18.49
N LYS A 6 13.00 10.55 18.23
CA LYS A 6 12.99 11.87 17.59
C LYS A 6 13.50 11.77 16.16
N ASP A 7 12.72 12.25 15.21
CA ASP A 7 13.06 12.32 13.79
C ASP A 7 12.28 13.48 13.12
N PHE A 8 12.48 13.68 11.83
CA PHE A 8 11.68 14.57 11.00
C PHE A 8 10.34 13.92 10.62
N CYS A 9 9.24 14.58 10.97
CA CYS A 9 7.89 14.16 10.59
C CYS A 9 7.77 14.03 9.05
N ARG A 10 7.24 12.89 8.58
CA ARG A 10 7.07 12.60 7.13
C ARG A 10 6.05 13.50 6.42
N ILE A 11 5.26 14.25 7.18
CA ILE A 11 4.24 15.18 6.65
C ILE A 11 4.72 16.63 6.75
N CYS A 12 4.92 17.15 7.97
CA CYS A 12 5.25 18.57 8.14
C CYS A 12 6.75 18.88 8.08
N GLY A 13 7.62 17.86 8.06
CA GLY A 13 9.08 18.04 8.03
C GLY A 13 9.68 18.63 9.30
N LYS A 14 8.92 18.81 10.39
CA LYS A 14 9.44 19.30 11.68
C LYS A 14 10.16 18.17 12.42
N TYR A 15 11.30 18.49 13.02
CA TYR A 15 12.01 17.58 13.93
C TYR A 15 11.32 17.56 15.29
N SER A 16 10.77 16.42 15.70
CA SER A 16 10.06 16.29 16.97
C SER A 16 10.04 14.84 17.46
N GLU A 17 9.41 14.60 18.62
CA GLU A 17 9.07 13.23 19.02
C GLU A 17 8.03 12.64 18.06
N MET A 18 8.30 11.44 17.58
CA MET A 18 7.45 10.69 16.66
C MET A 18 6.49 9.81 17.43
N THR A 19 5.24 9.78 16.97
CA THR A 19 4.21 8.87 17.47
C THR A 19 4.23 7.57 16.68
N PHE A 20 3.87 6.48 17.36
CA PHE A 20 3.65 5.20 16.71
C PHE A 20 2.31 5.23 15.96
N GLU A 21 2.33 4.89 14.68
CA GLU A 21 1.14 4.69 13.85
C GLU A 21 1.19 3.30 13.20
N HIS A 22 0.02 2.78 12.84
CA HIS A 22 -0.08 1.58 12.03
C HIS A 22 -0.38 1.94 10.58
N VAL A 23 0.27 1.22 9.66
CA VAL A 23 0.00 1.28 8.23
C VAL A 23 -0.36 -0.14 7.74
N PRO A 24 -1.60 -0.38 7.25
CA PRO A 24 -2.74 0.55 7.27
C PRO A 24 -3.26 0.83 8.70
N PRO A 25 -4.20 1.78 8.88
CA PRO A 25 -4.74 2.10 10.21
C PRO A 25 -5.32 0.88 10.94
N LYS A 26 -5.12 0.80 12.25
CA LYS A 26 -5.56 -0.35 13.06
C LYS A 26 -7.04 -0.70 12.92
N VAL A 27 -7.88 0.31 12.69
CA VAL A 27 -9.33 0.12 12.53
C VAL A 27 -9.70 -0.67 11.26
N THR A 28 -8.80 -0.76 10.28
CA THR A 28 -9.01 -1.51 9.03
C THR A 28 -8.56 -2.97 9.13
N PHE A 29 -8.08 -3.41 10.29
CA PHE A 29 -7.65 -4.80 10.46
C PHE A 29 -8.87 -5.70 10.54
N ASN A 30 -8.94 -6.70 9.68
CA ASN A 30 -9.87 -7.80 9.87
C ASN A 30 -9.38 -8.66 11.06
N LYS A 31 -10.30 -9.13 11.92
CA LYS A 31 -10.01 -9.99 13.08
C LYS A 31 -9.25 -11.28 12.70
N ASN A 32 -9.33 -11.68 11.43
CA ASN A 32 -8.68 -12.87 10.90
C ASN A 32 -7.33 -12.61 10.20
N THR A 33 -6.85 -11.36 10.10
CA THR A 33 -5.59 -11.04 9.40
C THR A 33 -4.38 -11.45 10.25
N LYS A 34 -3.88 -12.66 10.01
CA LYS A 34 -2.59 -13.15 10.51
C LYS A 34 -1.59 -13.10 9.37
N TYR A 35 -0.38 -12.59 9.61
CA TYR A 35 0.68 -12.59 8.62
C TYR A 35 1.98 -13.16 9.18
N LYS A 36 2.81 -13.66 8.27
CA LYS A 36 4.22 -13.95 8.52
C LYS A 36 5.02 -12.91 7.76
N GLU A 37 5.79 -12.10 8.48
CA GLU A 37 6.78 -11.23 7.87
C GLU A 37 8.05 -12.04 7.61
N VAL A 38 8.50 -12.09 6.36
CA VAL A 38 9.80 -12.64 5.99
C VAL A 38 10.66 -11.47 5.53
N ALA A 39 11.78 -11.24 6.21
CA ALA A 39 12.69 -10.17 5.86
C ALA A 39 13.24 -10.39 4.43
N PHE A 40 13.34 -9.30 3.66
CA PHE A 40 13.76 -9.33 2.25
C PHE A 40 15.07 -10.11 2.05
N LEU A 41 16.11 -9.84 2.85
CA LEU A 41 17.40 -10.54 2.73
C LEU A 41 17.28 -12.05 3.02
N THR A 42 16.51 -12.41 4.05
CA THR A 42 16.25 -13.82 4.41
C THR A 42 15.54 -14.58 3.29
N PHE A 43 14.69 -13.89 2.51
CA PHE A 43 14.03 -14.48 1.34
C PHE A 43 15.03 -14.80 0.21
N PHE A 44 15.97 -13.90 -0.08
CA PHE A 44 16.97 -14.10 -1.15
C PHE A 44 18.02 -15.15 -0.83
N GLU A 45 18.29 -15.42 0.45
CA GLU A 45 19.19 -16.48 0.89
C GLU A 45 18.56 -17.88 0.78
N SER A 46 17.24 -17.98 0.60
CA SER A 46 16.52 -19.26 0.50
C SER A 46 16.55 -19.82 -0.93
N LYS A 47 16.93 -21.11 -1.07
CA LYS A 47 16.92 -21.81 -2.38
C LYS A 47 15.50 -22.00 -2.94
N ASN A 48 14.53 -22.18 -2.06
CA ASN A 48 13.11 -22.20 -2.41
C ASN A 48 12.36 -21.34 -1.36
N PRO A 49 11.72 -20.23 -1.77
CA PRO A 49 11.01 -19.33 -0.87
C PRO A 49 9.78 -19.94 -0.21
N PHE A 50 9.35 -21.11 -0.67
CA PHE A 50 8.24 -21.88 -0.12
C PHE A 50 8.69 -23.08 0.71
N GLU A 51 9.97 -23.45 0.67
CA GLU A 51 10.52 -24.48 1.54
C GLU A 51 10.97 -23.89 2.87
N HIS A 52 10.61 -24.64 3.91
CA HIS A 52 10.86 -24.42 5.32
C HIS A 52 9.89 -23.54 6.12
N ASN A 53 9.53 -24.16 7.25
CA ASN A 53 9.06 -23.62 8.52
C ASN A 53 9.92 -22.44 9.01
N GLN A 54 9.83 -21.30 8.33
CA GLN A 54 10.47 -20.09 8.80
C GLN A 54 9.76 -19.68 10.08
N LYS A 55 10.50 -19.72 11.20
CA LYS A 55 10.11 -19.20 12.52
C LYS A 55 10.01 -17.66 12.44
N GLY A 56 9.14 -17.15 11.57
CA GLY A 56 8.73 -15.76 11.58
C GLY A 56 7.73 -15.55 12.72
N LYS A 57 7.89 -14.46 13.46
CA LYS A 57 6.89 -14.06 14.46
C LYS A 57 5.59 -13.80 13.70
N VAL A 58 4.53 -14.53 14.06
CA VAL A 58 3.19 -14.24 13.53
C VAL A 58 2.76 -12.94 14.19
N GLU A 59 2.95 -11.85 13.48
CA GLU A 59 2.46 -10.54 13.90
C GLU A 59 0.98 -10.42 13.50
N GLN A 60 0.22 -9.68 14.30
CA GLN A 60 -1.19 -9.41 14.03
C GLN A 60 -1.35 -7.93 13.69
N GLY A 61 -1.97 -7.63 12.55
CA GLY A 61 -2.26 -6.26 12.10
C GLY A 61 -1.30 -5.69 11.05
N GLY A 62 -1.31 -4.38 10.89
CA GLY A 62 -0.45 -3.60 10.00
C GLY A 62 0.88 -3.24 10.64
N VAL A 63 1.84 -2.83 9.81
CA VAL A 63 3.20 -2.51 10.26
C VAL A 63 3.21 -1.18 10.99
N GLY A 64 3.97 -1.14 12.09
CA GLY A 64 4.09 0.04 12.93
C GLY A 64 5.25 0.94 12.52
N TYR A 65 5.01 2.25 12.43
CA TYR A 65 6.03 3.24 12.08
C TYR A 65 6.08 4.38 13.12
N TYR A 66 7.28 4.84 13.45
CA TYR A 66 7.51 6.07 14.19
C TYR A 66 7.84 7.20 13.20
N SER A 67 6.84 7.63 12.43
CA SER A 67 7.06 8.48 11.23
C SER A 67 6.43 9.88 11.34
N LEU A 68 5.39 10.04 12.15
CA LEU A 68 4.59 11.26 12.25
C LEU A 68 4.72 11.92 13.62
N CYS A 69 4.78 13.24 13.65
CA CYS A 69 4.58 13.98 14.89
C CYS A 69 3.12 13.93 15.34
N SER A 70 2.88 14.08 16.65
CA SER A 70 1.52 14.00 17.23
C SER A 70 0.49 14.91 16.53
N PRO A 71 0.77 16.19 16.23
CA PRO A 71 -0.20 17.04 15.52
C PRO A 71 -0.59 16.50 14.14
N CYS A 72 0.38 16.02 13.35
CA CYS A 72 0.11 15.46 12.03
C CYS A 72 -0.68 14.16 12.14
N ASN A 73 -0.23 13.24 12.99
CA ASN A 73 -0.89 11.93 13.16
C ASN A 73 -2.36 12.10 13.59
N SER A 74 -2.61 12.91 14.63
CA SER A 74 -3.98 13.18 15.10
C SER A 74 -4.86 13.83 14.03
N ASN A 75 -4.31 14.77 13.26
CA ASN A 75 -5.04 15.46 12.19
C ASN A 75 -5.40 14.54 11.02
N LEU A 76 -4.50 13.66 10.60
CA LEU A 76 -4.80 12.67 9.55
C LEU A 76 -5.80 11.63 10.04
N GLY A 77 -5.59 11.15 11.27
CA GLY A 77 -6.46 10.20 11.95
C GLY A 77 -7.92 10.66 12.01
N SER A 78 -8.15 11.91 12.41
CA SER A 78 -9.51 12.45 12.53
C SER A 78 -10.17 12.74 11.18
N LYS A 79 -9.40 13.04 10.13
CA LYS A 79 -9.92 13.53 8.85
C LYS A 79 -10.16 12.44 7.82
N TYR A 80 -9.30 11.42 7.74
CA TYR A 80 -9.29 10.50 6.60
C TYR A 80 -9.53 9.03 6.96
N VAL A 81 -9.21 8.62 8.19
CA VAL A 81 -9.21 7.20 8.57
C VAL A 81 -10.61 6.58 8.55
N SER A 82 -11.66 7.32 8.92
CA SER A 82 -13.03 6.82 8.91
C SER A 82 -13.50 6.45 7.49
N SER A 83 -13.28 7.36 6.52
CA SER A 83 -13.62 7.13 5.12
C SER A 83 -12.78 5.99 4.53
N PHE A 84 -11.47 5.96 4.81
CA PHE A 84 -10.59 4.86 4.39
C PHE A 84 -11.00 3.50 4.98
N ASN A 85 -11.44 3.46 6.23
CA ASN A 85 -11.93 2.23 6.86
C ASN A 85 -13.19 1.71 6.17
N ARG A 86 -14.17 2.59 5.90
CA ARG A 86 -15.37 2.22 5.13
C ARG A 86 -14.98 1.68 3.75
N TYR A 87 -14.05 2.34 3.07
CA TYR A 87 -13.52 1.89 1.78
C TYR A 87 -12.90 0.52 1.84
N SER A 88 -11.92 0.30 2.72
CA SER A 88 -11.23 -0.98 2.83
C SER A 88 -12.20 -2.11 3.15
N ASN A 89 -13.17 -1.88 4.03
CA ASN A 89 -14.12 -2.91 4.44
C ASN A 89 -15.12 -3.29 3.33
N SER A 90 -15.40 -2.39 2.38
CA SER A 90 -16.27 -2.69 1.23
C SER A 90 -15.73 -3.80 0.32
N PHE A 91 -14.43 -4.12 0.39
CA PHE A 91 -13.81 -5.17 -0.43
C PHE A 91 -13.73 -6.54 0.24
N ILE A 92 -14.07 -6.66 1.53
CA ILE A 92 -13.91 -7.92 2.29
C ILE A 92 -14.70 -9.06 1.65
N ASN A 93 -15.98 -8.85 1.36
CA ASN A 93 -16.83 -9.89 0.75
C ASN A 93 -16.31 -10.32 -0.63
N SER A 94 -15.70 -9.41 -1.39
CA SER A 94 -15.10 -9.72 -2.69
C SER A 94 -13.80 -10.52 -2.52
N ALA A 95 -12.99 -10.17 -1.53
CA ALA A 95 -11.76 -10.90 -1.19
C ALA A 95 -12.03 -12.35 -0.76
N GLU A 96 -13.20 -12.65 -0.18
CA GLU A 96 -13.59 -14.01 0.22
C GLU A 96 -14.00 -14.92 -0.96
N LYS A 97 -14.36 -14.37 -2.13
CA LYS A 97 -14.78 -15.13 -3.31
C LYS A 97 -13.61 -15.75 -4.07
N LYS A 98 -13.09 -16.89 -3.61
CA LYS A 98 -11.86 -17.51 -4.13
C LYS A 98 -11.90 -17.92 -5.61
N ASP A 99 -13.07 -18.19 -6.17
CA ASP A 99 -13.21 -18.72 -7.54
C ASP A 99 -13.19 -17.63 -8.64
N LEU A 100 -13.14 -16.34 -8.26
CA LEU A 100 -13.13 -15.21 -9.19
C LEU A 100 -11.80 -14.50 -9.18
N ASN A 101 -11.24 -14.18 -10.35
CA ASN A 101 -9.98 -13.43 -10.46
C ASN A 101 -10.17 -11.98 -10.93
N TYR A 102 -11.31 -11.64 -11.51
CA TYR A 102 -11.68 -10.28 -11.92
C TYR A 102 -12.91 -9.82 -11.14
N PHE A 103 -12.92 -8.55 -10.75
CA PHE A 103 -13.97 -7.95 -9.95
C PHE A 103 -14.40 -6.61 -10.53
N GLU A 104 -15.72 -6.45 -10.62
CA GLU A 104 -16.39 -5.17 -10.84
C GLU A 104 -17.22 -4.88 -9.58
N ILE A 105 -16.79 -3.87 -8.81
CA ILE A 105 -17.37 -3.56 -7.50
C ILE A 105 -17.88 -2.13 -7.53
N GLU A 106 -19.19 -1.98 -7.42
CA GLU A 106 -19.82 -0.67 -7.31
C GLU A 106 -19.90 -0.24 -5.84
N MET A 107 -19.48 0.99 -5.58
CA MET A 107 -19.62 1.64 -4.28
C MET A 107 -20.33 2.96 -4.46
N HIS A 108 -21.25 3.28 -3.55
CA HIS A 108 -22.03 4.52 -3.59
C HIS A 108 -21.76 5.41 -2.37
N ASP A 109 -22.06 6.69 -2.54
CA ASP A 109 -22.04 7.72 -1.50
C ASP A 109 -20.73 7.75 -0.71
N PHE A 110 -19.62 7.84 -1.45
CA PHE A 110 -18.28 7.61 -0.92
C PHE A 110 -17.35 8.82 -1.14
N GLU A 111 -16.62 9.21 -0.08
CA GLU A 111 -15.73 10.38 -0.06
C GLU A 111 -14.34 10.02 -0.59
N VAL A 112 -14.22 9.95 -1.91
CA VAL A 112 -13.04 9.40 -2.60
C VAL A 112 -11.76 10.18 -2.36
N LEU A 113 -11.83 11.52 -2.19
CA LEU A 113 -10.65 12.34 -1.91
C LEU A 113 -9.99 11.96 -0.56
N LYS A 114 -10.80 11.67 0.46
CA LYS A 114 -10.31 11.24 1.79
C LYS A 114 -9.54 9.92 1.69
N VAL A 115 -9.98 8.99 0.84
CA VAL A 115 -9.28 7.73 0.58
C VAL A 115 -7.95 7.94 -0.11
N LEU A 116 -7.91 8.79 -1.14
CA LEU A 116 -6.67 9.09 -1.83
C LEU A 116 -5.65 9.73 -0.87
N LYS A 117 -6.08 10.69 -0.06
CA LYS A 117 -5.22 11.35 0.94
C LYS A 117 -4.72 10.38 2.02
N GLN A 118 -5.57 9.49 2.54
CA GLN A 118 -5.12 8.46 3.48
C GLN A 118 -4.13 7.48 2.82
N THR A 119 -4.35 7.12 1.56
CA THR A 119 -3.43 6.22 0.84
C THR A 119 -2.05 6.85 0.69
N ILE A 120 -1.99 8.12 0.30
CA ILE A 120 -0.72 8.84 0.20
C ILE A 120 -0.07 9.04 1.57
N SER A 121 -0.85 9.29 2.64
CA SER A 121 -0.27 9.40 3.98
C SER A 121 0.39 8.11 4.44
N MET A 122 -0.20 6.94 4.12
CA MET A 122 0.41 5.64 4.37
C MET A 122 1.73 5.46 3.62
N PHE A 123 1.82 5.89 2.37
CA PHE A 123 3.08 5.85 1.61
C PHE A 123 4.14 6.79 2.21
N LEU A 124 3.78 8.00 2.62
CA LEU A 124 4.69 8.91 3.29
C LEU A 124 5.21 8.32 4.62
N ALA A 125 4.33 7.65 5.36
CA ALA A 125 4.63 7.02 6.64
C ALA A 125 5.64 5.88 6.54
N MET A 126 5.44 4.96 5.59
CA MET A 126 6.30 3.78 5.43
C MET A 126 7.64 4.09 4.76
N ASN A 127 7.79 5.26 4.15
CA ASN A 127 8.99 5.68 3.44
C ASN A 127 9.94 6.54 4.30
N SER A 128 11.15 6.77 3.81
CA SER A 128 12.20 7.50 4.53
C SER A 128 11.97 9.02 4.59
N VAL A 129 12.70 9.73 5.47
CA VAL A 129 12.67 11.22 5.51
C VAL A 129 12.98 11.79 4.12
N LEU A 130 13.97 11.20 3.45
CA LEU A 130 14.45 11.65 2.15
C LEU A 130 13.38 11.50 1.07
N PHE A 131 12.56 10.45 1.14
CA PHE A 131 11.40 10.30 0.27
C PHE A 131 10.43 11.48 0.41
N SER A 132 10.02 11.80 1.64
CA SER A 132 9.09 12.92 1.89
C SER A 132 9.68 14.25 1.46
N LYS A 133 10.99 14.46 1.67
CA LYS A 133 11.69 15.68 1.23
C LYS A 133 11.74 15.83 -0.30
N ARG A 134 11.99 14.73 -1.03
CA ARG A 134 12.04 14.72 -2.51
C ARG A 134 10.66 14.78 -3.17
N ASN A 135 9.62 14.36 -2.45
CA ASN A 135 8.24 14.32 -2.91
C ASN A 135 7.34 15.18 -2.04
N LYS A 136 7.78 16.43 -1.78
CA LYS A 136 7.10 17.34 -0.87
C LYS A 136 5.66 17.63 -1.31
N GLU A 137 5.39 17.57 -2.62
CA GLU A 137 4.03 17.76 -3.15
C GLU A 137 3.04 16.72 -2.59
N LEU A 138 3.46 15.49 -2.31
CA LEU A 138 2.62 14.48 -1.67
C LEU A 138 2.24 14.90 -0.23
N ALA A 139 3.22 15.38 0.53
CA ALA A 139 3.01 15.82 1.91
C ALA A 139 2.14 17.10 1.98
N ASP A 140 2.34 18.02 1.05
CA ASP A 140 1.54 19.24 0.92
C ASP A 140 0.10 18.91 0.50
N PHE A 141 -0.09 17.96 -0.42
CA PHE A 141 -1.41 17.45 -0.81
C PHE A 141 -2.16 16.82 0.38
N VAL A 142 -1.49 16.00 1.19
CA VAL A 142 -2.13 15.30 2.33
C VAL A 142 -2.40 16.25 3.49
N SER A 143 -1.48 17.18 3.79
CA SER A 143 -1.61 18.10 4.92
C SER A 143 -2.67 19.19 4.70
N ASN A 144 -2.86 19.63 3.46
CA ASN A 144 -3.95 20.54 3.10
C ASN A 144 -5.24 19.77 2.80
N LEU A 145 -6.23 19.95 3.68
CA LEU A 145 -7.53 19.27 3.61
C LEU A 145 -8.24 19.49 2.27
N TYR A 146 -8.21 20.71 1.74
CA TYR A 146 -8.94 21.11 0.55
C TYR A 146 -8.11 21.04 -0.74
N SER A 147 -6.83 20.64 -0.64
CA SER A 147 -5.98 20.53 -1.83
C SER A 147 -6.47 19.40 -2.74
N GLN A 148 -6.71 19.74 -4.00
CA GLN A 148 -6.91 18.83 -5.12
C GLN A 148 -5.66 18.76 -6.02
N ASN A 149 -4.60 19.49 -5.64
CA ASN A 149 -3.38 19.64 -6.42
C ASN A 149 -2.42 18.48 -6.15
N LEU A 150 -2.61 17.37 -6.86
CA LEU A 150 -1.67 16.24 -6.91
C LEU A 150 -1.05 16.16 -8.32
N PRO A 151 0.27 16.39 -8.46
CA PRO A 151 0.96 16.32 -9.76
C PRO A 151 0.75 14.99 -10.49
N GLU A 152 0.59 15.03 -11.82
CA GLU A 152 0.31 13.84 -12.65
C GLU A 152 1.39 12.76 -12.60
N LYS A 153 2.63 13.12 -12.22
CA LYS A 153 3.70 12.13 -12.03
C LYS A 153 3.38 11.13 -10.91
N TYR A 154 2.46 11.44 -10.00
CA TYR A 154 2.04 10.55 -8.93
C TYR A 154 0.76 9.83 -9.31
N ARG A 155 0.84 8.53 -9.54
CA ARG A 155 -0.33 7.71 -9.84
C ARG A 155 -0.52 6.65 -8.76
N ILE A 156 -1.76 6.50 -8.32
CA ILE A 156 -2.15 5.53 -7.29
C ILE A 156 -3.02 4.46 -7.93
N PHE A 157 -2.61 3.21 -7.75
CA PHE A 157 -3.32 2.04 -8.23
C PHE A 157 -3.71 1.15 -7.07
N ILE A 158 -4.78 0.39 -7.26
CA ILE A 158 -5.24 -0.60 -6.31
C ILE A 158 -5.48 -1.94 -6.98
N TYR A 159 -5.43 -3.00 -6.19
CA TYR A 159 -5.78 -4.35 -6.60
C TYR A 159 -6.40 -5.11 -5.43
N LEU A 160 -7.15 -6.17 -5.71
CA LEU A 160 -7.70 -7.03 -4.66
C LEU A 160 -6.60 -7.99 -4.18
N ASN A 161 -6.38 -8.07 -2.87
CA ASN A 161 -5.41 -8.98 -2.28
C ASN A 161 -6.04 -9.80 -1.16
N SER A 162 -6.02 -11.12 -1.34
CA SER A 162 -6.52 -12.09 -0.36
C SER A 162 -5.57 -13.28 -0.19
N GLU A 163 -4.40 -13.22 -0.83
CA GLU A 163 -3.43 -14.31 -0.89
C GLU A 163 -1.99 -13.78 -0.92
N GLY A 164 -1.09 -14.55 -0.31
CA GLY A 164 0.33 -14.23 -0.20
C GLY A 164 0.70 -13.60 1.13
N GLN A 165 1.80 -12.87 1.14
CA GLN A 165 2.33 -12.16 2.31
C GLN A 165 1.98 -10.67 2.24
N LEU A 166 1.94 -10.01 3.40
CA LEU A 166 1.85 -8.55 3.44
C LEU A 166 3.06 -7.94 2.74
N ARG A 167 2.86 -6.79 2.10
CA ARG A 167 3.93 -5.99 1.51
C ARG A 167 3.91 -4.61 2.13
N ASN A 168 5.06 -4.17 2.61
CA ASN A 168 5.32 -2.77 2.93
C ASN A 168 6.65 -2.44 2.27
N LEU A 169 6.60 -2.24 0.95
CA LEU A 169 7.77 -2.04 0.12
C LEU A 169 7.98 -0.53 -0.02
N PRO A 170 9.02 0.05 0.63
CA PRO A 170 9.41 1.43 0.40
C PRO A 170 9.79 1.64 -1.07
N LEU A 171 9.98 2.90 -1.46
CA LEU A 171 10.28 3.28 -2.82
C LEU A 171 11.47 2.49 -3.40
N MET A 172 11.19 1.76 -4.46
CA MET A 172 12.15 0.93 -5.20
C MET A 172 11.83 0.95 -6.70
N THR A 173 12.74 0.40 -7.49
CA THR A 173 12.58 0.32 -8.95
C THR A 173 12.33 -1.13 -9.33
N SER A 174 11.20 -1.39 -10.01
CA SER A 174 10.96 -2.64 -10.71
C SER A 174 11.45 -2.49 -12.15
N VAL A 175 12.30 -3.40 -12.61
CA VAL A 175 12.85 -3.38 -13.97
C VAL A 175 12.43 -4.64 -14.69
N ASN A 176 11.70 -4.48 -15.79
CA ASN A 176 11.42 -5.56 -16.73
C ASN A 176 12.40 -5.48 -17.90
N PHE A 177 13.44 -6.31 -17.85
CA PHE A 177 14.50 -6.35 -18.86
C PHE A 177 13.99 -6.76 -20.25
N SER A 178 12.89 -7.51 -20.35
CA SER A 178 12.36 -7.96 -21.64
C SER A 178 11.73 -6.83 -22.46
N PHE A 179 11.25 -5.78 -21.79
CA PHE A 179 10.53 -4.67 -22.44
C PHE A 179 11.16 -3.29 -22.17
N GLY A 180 12.30 -3.24 -21.47
CA GLY A 180 12.95 -1.98 -21.09
C GLY A 180 12.12 -1.10 -20.15
N LEU A 181 11.09 -1.65 -19.52
CA LEU A 181 10.17 -0.91 -18.65
C LEU A 181 10.73 -0.82 -17.23
N SER A 182 10.96 0.40 -16.76
CA SER A 182 11.31 0.66 -15.35
C SER A 182 10.16 1.37 -14.64
N VAL A 183 9.66 0.78 -13.56
CA VAL A 183 8.63 1.38 -12.73
C VAL A 183 9.22 1.78 -11.40
N TYR A 184 9.20 3.08 -11.12
CA TYR A 184 9.63 3.63 -9.83
C TYR A 184 8.41 3.74 -8.90
N ALA A 185 8.33 2.88 -7.89
CA ALA A 185 7.12 2.75 -7.09
C ALA A 185 7.35 2.27 -5.65
N SER A 186 6.33 2.48 -4.82
CA SER A 186 6.18 1.93 -3.47
C SER A 186 4.88 1.13 -3.42
N GLU A 187 4.85 0.02 -2.68
CA GLU A 187 3.71 -0.90 -2.65
C GLU A 187 3.34 -1.28 -1.22
N LEU A 188 2.05 -1.19 -0.91
CA LEU A 188 1.42 -1.60 0.34
C LEU A 188 0.40 -2.70 0.04
N SER A 189 0.62 -3.93 0.48
CA SER A 189 -0.36 -5.02 0.39
C SER A 189 -0.85 -5.41 1.77
N PHE A 190 -2.13 -5.19 2.04
CA PHE A 190 -2.81 -5.59 3.26
C PHE A 190 -4.26 -5.99 2.98
N PRO A 191 -4.64 -7.28 3.16
CA PRO A 191 -5.97 -7.75 2.82
C PRO A 191 -7.08 -6.86 3.41
N PRO A 192 -8.09 -6.47 2.62
CA PRO A 192 -8.46 -7.06 1.32
C PRO A 192 -7.82 -6.40 0.08
N LEU A 193 -6.92 -5.43 0.24
CA LEU A 193 -6.42 -4.60 -0.87
C LEU A 193 -4.90 -4.52 -0.91
N GLY A 194 -4.37 -4.28 -2.09
CA GLY A 194 -3.06 -3.66 -2.23
C GLY A 194 -3.16 -2.31 -2.92
N HIS A 195 -2.18 -1.46 -2.63
CA HIS A 195 -2.03 -0.11 -3.14
C HIS A 195 -0.63 0.05 -3.69
N VAL A 196 -0.50 0.73 -4.83
CA VAL A 196 0.77 1.05 -5.48
C VAL A 196 0.82 2.54 -5.75
N LEU A 197 1.87 3.19 -5.27
CA LEU A 197 2.23 4.56 -5.67
C LEU A 197 3.36 4.48 -6.70
N THR A 198 3.11 4.96 -7.90
CA THR A 198 4.16 5.14 -8.92
C THR A 198 4.57 6.61 -9.02
N ILE A 199 5.83 6.84 -9.42
CA ILE A 199 6.41 8.18 -9.58
C ILE A 199 7.04 8.29 -10.97
N GLY A 200 6.45 9.12 -11.82
CA GLY A 200 6.92 9.37 -13.19
C GLY A 200 6.67 8.21 -14.16
N PHE A 201 5.76 7.29 -13.82
CA PHE A 201 5.38 6.16 -14.67
C PHE A 201 4.16 6.51 -15.52
N ASP A 202 4.32 6.49 -16.83
CA ASP A 202 3.30 6.82 -17.83
C ASP A 202 2.68 5.58 -18.52
N GLY A 203 3.20 4.38 -18.25
CA GLY A 203 2.64 3.13 -18.76
C GLY A 203 1.40 2.66 -18.00
N ASP A 204 0.93 1.46 -18.34
CA ASP A 204 -0.28 0.86 -17.76
C ASP A 204 0.03 -0.26 -16.76
N LEU A 205 -0.81 -0.36 -15.74
CA LEU A 205 -0.91 -1.52 -14.85
C LEU A 205 -2.27 -2.21 -15.11
N PRO A 206 -2.37 -3.08 -16.13
CA PRO A 206 -3.66 -3.52 -16.69
C PRO A 206 -4.51 -4.38 -15.75
N TYR A 207 -3.91 -4.90 -14.68
CA TYR A 207 -4.60 -5.71 -13.68
C TYR A 207 -5.07 -4.90 -12.46
N HIS A 208 -4.73 -3.62 -12.43
CA HIS A 208 -5.01 -2.70 -11.33
C HIS A 208 -6.09 -1.70 -11.72
N HIS A 209 -6.72 -1.09 -10.72
CA HIS A 209 -7.59 0.06 -10.91
C HIS A 209 -6.87 1.33 -10.49
N GLU A 210 -6.83 2.34 -11.36
CA GLU A 210 -6.24 3.63 -11.02
C GLU A 210 -7.23 4.54 -10.28
N ILE A 211 -6.84 5.02 -9.09
CA ILE A 211 -7.64 5.91 -8.25
C ILE A 211 -7.09 7.34 -8.17
N THR A 212 -6.07 7.68 -8.96
CA THR A 212 -5.46 9.03 -8.99
C THR A 212 -6.49 10.13 -9.25
N HIS A 213 -7.49 9.85 -10.10
CA HIS A 213 -8.57 10.76 -10.46
C HIS A 213 -9.45 11.19 -9.28
N PHE A 214 -9.37 10.51 -8.13
CA PHE A 214 -10.05 10.90 -6.89
C PHE A 214 -9.64 12.30 -6.39
N LYS A 215 -8.49 12.82 -6.86
CA LYS A 215 -8.06 14.20 -6.60
C LYS A 215 -9.04 15.25 -7.14
N ASN A 216 -9.85 14.90 -8.14
CA ASN A 216 -10.77 15.82 -8.82
C ASN A 216 -12.06 16.12 -8.04
N TYR A 217 -12.29 15.43 -6.92
CA TYR A 217 -13.49 15.58 -6.09
C TYR A 217 -13.22 16.49 -4.91
N SER A 218 -14.24 17.18 -4.42
CA SER A 218 -14.14 17.98 -3.19
C SER A 218 -14.07 17.09 -1.95
N ILE A 219 -13.59 17.63 -0.83
CA ILE A 219 -13.31 16.82 0.37
C ILE A 219 -14.54 16.13 0.97
N ASP A 220 -15.71 16.77 0.93
CA ASP A 220 -16.97 16.24 1.46
C ASP A 220 -17.91 15.80 0.33
N GLU A 221 -17.42 15.81 -0.91
CA GLU A 221 -18.17 15.30 -2.06
C GLU A 221 -18.26 13.78 -1.99
N LYS A 222 -19.49 13.28 -2.09
CA LYS A 222 -19.79 11.86 -2.15
C LYS A 222 -20.10 11.50 -3.59
N THR A 223 -19.53 10.39 -4.05
CA THR A 223 -19.74 9.89 -5.40
C THR A 223 -19.91 8.38 -5.41
N SER A 224 -20.30 7.86 -6.57
CA SER A 224 -20.30 6.45 -6.87
C SER A 224 -19.10 6.09 -7.74
N VAL A 225 -18.45 4.98 -7.44
CA VAL A 225 -17.29 4.49 -8.18
C VAL A 225 -17.48 3.02 -8.50
N VAL A 226 -17.17 2.65 -9.74
CA VAL A 226 -17.09 1.26 -10.18
C VAL A 226 -15.62 0.87 -10.25
N PHE A 227 -15.17 0.05 -9.32
CA PHE A 227 -13.81 -0.48 -9.28
C PHE A 227 -13.71 -1.71 -10.16
N LYS A 228 -12.74 -1.68 -11.10
CA LYS A 228 -12.43 -2.77 -12.02
C LYS A 228 -10.99 -3.21 -11.83
N MET A 229 -10.78 -4.37 -11.23
CA MET A 229 -9.44 -4.86 -10.88
C MET A 229 -9.41 -6.38 -10.75
N PHE A 230 -8.19 -6.92 -10.77
CA PHE A 230 -7.94 -8.32 -10.55
C PHE A 230 -7.57 -8.61 -9.10
N ARG A 231 -7.75 -9.88 -8.70
CA ARG A 231 -7.06 -10.45 -7.55
C ARG A 231 -5.61 -10.69 -7.93
N LEU A 232 -4.68 -10.14 -7.15
CA LEU A 232 -3.25 -10.30 -7.38
C LEU A 232 -2.56 -10.86 -6.12
N PRO A 233 -1.98 -12.06 -6.18
CA PRO A 233 -1.30 -12.67 -5.04
C PRO A 233 0.07 -12.03 -4.81
N THR A 234 0.47 -11.92 -3.55
CA THR A 234 1.75 -11.30 -3.17
C THR A 234 2.69 -12.32 -2.55
N HIS A 235 3.04 -13.38 -3.28
CA HIS A 235 3.84 -14.49 -2.73
C HIS A 235 5.30 -14.11 -2.41
N LEU A 236 5.89 -13.19 -3.18
CA LEU A 236 7.29 -12.76 -2.99
C LEU A 236 7.35 -11.30 -2.51
N PRO A 237 8.40 -10.84 -1.83
CA PRO A 237 8.54 -9.45 -1.41
C PRO A 237 9.13 -8.60 -2.55
N ILE A 238 8.58 -8.73 -3.77
CA ILE A 238 9.07 -8.09 -4.99
C ILE A 238 7.98 -7.17 -5.53
N LEU A 239 8.35 -5.91 -5.78
CA LEU A 239 7.47 -4.88 -6.31
C LEU A 239 6.83 -5.33 -7.63
N LEU A 240 5.50 -5.24 -7.70
CA LEU A 240 4.70 -5.59 -8.89
C LEU A 240 4.83 -7.05 -9.37
N ASP A 241 5.32 -7.95 -8.53
CA ASP A 241 5.33 -9.37 -8.82
C ASP A 241 4.03 -10.01 -8.32
N TYR A 242 3.18 -10.46 -9.24
CA TYR A 242 1.89 -11.09 -8.91
C TYR A 242 1.78 -12.51 -9.47
N ARG A 243 2.92 -13.18 -9.68
CA ARG A 243 2.94 -14.53 -10.23
C ARG A 243 2.31 -15.51 -9.25
N GLU A 244 1.50 -16.42 -9.77
CA GLU A 244 0.96 -17.56 -9.03
C GLU A 244 2.05 -18.43 -8.41
N LYS A 245 1.78 -19.00 -7.24
CA LYS A 245 2.72 -19.88 -6.52
C LYS A 245 3.24 -21.02 -7.40
N SER A 246 2.37 -21.66 -8.17
CA SER A 246 2.72 -22.74 -9.10
C SER A 246 3.71 -22.29 -10.17
N THR A 247 3.52 -21.09 -10.72
CA THR A 247 4.41 -20.50 -11.73
C THR A 247 5.82 -20.26 -11.15
N ILE A 248 5.89 -19.79 -9.91
CA ILE A 248 7.17 -19.56 -9.21
C ILE A 248 7.88 -20.89 -8.94
N GLN A 249 7.15 -21.88 -8.41
CA GLN A 249 7.70 -23.20 -8.09
C GLN A 249 8.22 -23.92 -9.34
N ASN A 250 7.47 -23.88 -10.45
CA ASN A 250 7.89 -24.50 -11.71
C ASN A 250 9.19 -23.89 -12.24
N ARG A 251 9.36 -22.55 -12.12
CA ARG A 251 10.62 -21.90 -12.51
C ARG A 251 11.79 -22.35 -11.64
N ILE A 252 11.60 -22.44 -10.32
CA ILE A 252 12.66 -22.90 -9.41
C ILE A 252 13.09 -24.32 -9.77
N ASN A 253 12.13 -25.22 -9.96
CA ASN A 253 12.39 -26.62 -10.30
C ASN A 253 13.14 -26.75 -11.64
N ASN A 254 12.79 -25.94 -12.64
CA ASN A 254 13.43 -25.94 -13.96
C ASN A 254 14.77 -25.20 -14.02
N SER A 255 15.13 -24.42 -12.99
CA SER A 255 16.41 -23.69 -12.91
C SER A 255 17.53 -24.52 -12.26
N GLY A 256 17.19 -25.70 -11.72
CA GLY A 256 18.11 -26.62 -11.04
C GLY A 256 18.64 -27.76 -11.93
N HIS A 257 18.46 -27.66 -13.25
CA HIS A 257 19.02 -28.57 -14.27
C HIS A 257 20.01 -27.83 -15.15
#